data_AF-A0A2N6EK23-F1
#
_entry.id   AF-A0A2N6EK23-F1
#
_cell.length_a   1.000
_cell.length_b   1.000
_cell.length_c   1.000
_cell.angle_alpha   90.00
_cell.angle_beta   90.00
_cell.angle_gamma   90.00
#
_symmetry.space_group_name_H-M   'P 1'
#
loop_
_entity.id
_entity.type
_entity.pdbx_description
1 polymer ?
#
loop_
_entity_poly.entity_id
_entity_poly.type
_entity_poly.pdbx_seq_one_letter_code
_entity_poly.pdbx_strand_id
1 'polypeptide(L)'
;MGWFGFLLLLVVVAGGIYFYQKLLVIEQEIRREHADLHAQVDDPADAVVKPEVAPPIFKEQVRLEPDDLEEEGREPVSLEDALLKVINDLPGLLQTELYALFPGEERKRLQAILLRLDRDGKIRREKKKSSYRVFLA
;
A
#
# COMPACT_ATOMS: atom_id res chain seq x y z
N MET A 1 9.39 -45.45 1.91
CA MET A 1 8.73 -44.20 2.36
C MET A 1 9.69 -43.02 2.54
N GLY A 2 10.94 -43.19 3.01
CA GLY A 2 11.86 -42.06 3.28
C GLY A 2 12.40 -41.28 2.06
N TRP A 3 12.57 -41.94 0.90
CA TRP A 3 13.15 -41.28 -0.30
C TRP A 3 12.24 -40.20 -0.89
N PHE A 4 10.93 -40.43 -0.95
CA PHE A 4 9.98 -39.42 -1.43
C PHE A 4 9.96 -38.16 -0.57
N GLY A 5 10.08 -38.31 0.76
CA GLY A 5 10.19 -37.17 1.67
C GLY A 5 11.46 -36.36 1.43
N PHE A 6 12.59 -37.01 1.16
CA PHE A 6 13.85 -36.35 0.84
C PHE A 6 13.79 -35.60 -0.49
N LEU A 7 13.20 -36.20 -1.54
CA LEU A 7 13.00 -35.53 -2.83
C LEU A 7 12.08 -34.31 -2.70
N LEU A 8 10.99 -34.44 -1.95
CA LEU A 8 10.07 -33.34 -1.70
C LEU A 8 10.75 -32.19 -0.95
N LEU A 9 11.56 -32.51 0.06
CA LEU A 9 12.35 -31.51 0.80
C LEU A 9 13.34 -30.78 -0.12
N LEU A 10 14.01 -31.51 -1.02
CA LEU A 10 14.95 -30.92 -1.97
C LEU A 10 14.24 -29.94 -2.93
N VAL A 11 13.06 -30.31 -3.42
CA VAL A 11 12.24 -29.42 -4.28
C VAL A 11 11.81 -28.16 -3.53
N VAL A 12 11.40 -28.27 -2.27
CA VAL A 12 11.01 -27.10 -1.46
C VAL A 12 12.19 -26.17 -1.22
N VAL A 13 13.36 -26.74 -0.89
CA VAL A 13 14.59 -25.95 -0.68
C VAL A 13 15.03 -25.27 -1.98
N ALA A 14 15.06 -25.99 -3.10
CA ALA A 14 15.42 -25.43 -4.40
C ALA A 14 14.43 -24.34 -4.84
N GLY A 15 13.12 -24.55 -4.64
CA GLY A 15 12.09 -23.56 -4.90
C GLY A 15 12.24 -22.31 -4.04
N GLY A 16 12.53 -22.48 -2.75
CA GLY A 16 12.78 -21.37 -1.82
C GLY A 16 14.00 -20.54 -2.22
N ILE A 17 15.11 -21.18 -2.59
CA ILE A 17 16.33 -20.51 -3.06
C ILE A 17 16.06 -19.74 -4.35
N TYR A 18 15.38 -20.36 -5.32
CA TYR A 18 15.04 -19.70 -6.58
C TYR A 18 14.16 -18.47 -6.36
N PHE A 19 13.15 -18.58 -5.49
CA PHE A 19 12.26 -17.48 -5.17
C PHE A 19 13.00 -16.33 -4.47
N TYR A 20 13.90 -16.65 -3.53
CA TYR A 20 14.75 -15.67 -2.86
C TYR A 20 15.65 -14.90 -3.84
N GLN A 21 16.30 -15.61 -4.77
CA GLN A 21 17.11 -14.97 -5.81
C GLN A 21 16.26 -14.06 -6.70
N LYS A 22 15.05 -14.49 -7.09
CA LYS A 22 14.13 -13.66 -7.87
C LYS A 22 13.72 -12.38 -7.14
N LEU A 23 13.50 -12.42 -5.83
CA LEU A 23 13.20 -11.23 -5.04
C LEU A 23 14.35 -10.24 -4.99
N LEU A 24 15.60 -10.71 -4.85
CA LEU A 24 16.78 -9.84 -4.85
C LEU A 24 17.00 -9.11 -6.18
N VAL A 25 16.71 -9.78 -7.30
CA VAL A 25 16.79 -9.15 -8.63
C VAL A 25 15.78 -8.01 -8.75
N ILE A 26 14.55 -8.23 -8.29
CA ILE A 26 13.49 -7.22 -8.32
C ILE A 26 13.85 -6.04 -7.41
N GLU A 27 14.42 -6.29 -6.22
CA GLU A 27 14.87 -5.22 -5.33
C GLU A 27 15.95 -4.33 -5.98
N GLN A 28 16.89 -4.93 -6.72
CA GLN A 28 17.93 -4.18 -7.41
C GLN A 28 17.40 -3.35 -8.59
N GLU A 29 16.39 -3.85 -9.28
CA GLU A 29 15.72 -3.14 -10.38
C GLU A 29 15.01 -1.88 -9.85
N ILE A 30 14.25 -2.02 -8.75
CA ILE A 30 13.56 -0.90 -8.08
C ILE A 30 14.55 0.17 -7.60
N ARG A 31 15.68 -0.23 -6.99
CA ARG A 31 16.68 0.74 -6.52
C ARG A 31 17.34 1.53 -7.66
N ARG A 32 17.49 0.92 -8.84
CA ARG A 32 18.02 1.60 -10.03
C ARG A 32 17.02 2.61 -10.57
N GLU A 33 15.75 2.20 -10.72
CA GLU A 33 14.68 3.10 -11.17
C GLU A 33 14.50 4.29 -10.22
N HIS A 34 14.56 4.07 -8.90
CA HIS A 34 14.49 5.16 -7.93
C HIS A 34 15.72 6.08 -7.97
N ALA A 35 16.91 5.55 -8.22
CA ALA A 35 18.11 6.37 -8.36
C ALA A 35 18.04 7.26 -9.61
N ASP A 36 17.52 6.73 -10.73
CA ASP A 36 17.34 7.47 -11.97
C ASP A 36 16.24 8.54 -11.87
N LEU A 37 15.18 8.28 -11.10
CA LEU A 37 14.13 9.26 -10.80
C LEU A 37 14.62 10.38 -9.89
N HIS A 38 15.41 10.08 -8.85
CA HIS A 38 15.99 11.11 -7.99
C HIS A 38 17.06 11.94 -8.71
N ALA A 39 17.84 11.34 -9.61
CA ALA A 39 18.81 12.06 -10.44
C ALA A 39 18.17 13.04 -11.43
N GLN A 40 16.89 12.89 -11.78
CA GLN A 40 16.14 13.84 -12.62
C GLN A 40 15.48 14.99 -11.86
N VAL A 41 15.41 14.93 -10.52
CA VAL A 41 14.81 16.00 -9.69
C VAL A 41 15.86 17.04 -9.26
N ASP A 42 17.16 16.73 -9.38
CA ASP A 42 18.27 17.62 -9.00
C ASP A 42 18.80 18.48 -10.16
N ASP A 43 18.06 18.66 -11.27
CA ASP A 43 18.43 19.63 -12.31
C ASP A 43 18.05 21.06 -11.83
N PRO A 44 19.01 21.92 -11.44
CA PRO A 44 18.73 23.18 -10.78
C PRO A 44 18.58 24.27 -11.85
N ALA A 45 17.48 24.26 -12.57
CA ALA A 45 17.19 25.30 -13.56
C ALA A 45 15.69 25.50 -13.76
N ASP A 46 14.97 25.99 -12.74
CA ASP A 46 14.07 27.14 -12.89
C ASP A 46 13.29 27.47 -11.62
N ALA A 47 13.15 28.79 -11.36
CA ALA A 47 12.23 29.47 -10.44
C ALA A 47 12.40 29.15 -8.93
N VAL A 48 12.57 30.11 -8.01
CA VAL A 48 11.68 31.26 -7.77
C VAL A 48 12.47 32.36 -7.04
N VAL A 49 12.55 33.53 -7.68
CA VAL A 49 12.79 34.82 -7.01
C VAL A 49 11.45 35.30 -6.45
N LYS A 50 11.31 35.39 -5.12
CA LYS A 50 10.85 36.61 -4.42
C LYS A 50 10.91 36.44 -2.89
N PRO A 51 11.64 37.30 -2.15
CA PRO A 51 11.61 37.34 -0.69
C PRO A 51 10.57 38.37 -0.22
N GLU A 52 9.68 38.00 0.70
CA GLU A 52 8.85 38.97 1.44
C GLU A 52 8.75 38.58 2.93
N VAL A 53 9.63 39.23 3.69
CA VAL A 53 9.59 39.58 5.12
C VAL A 53 8.31 40.42 5.34
N ALA A 54 7.42 40.29 6.34
CA ALA A 54 7.54 40.10 7.78
C ALA A 54 6.13 39.87 8.46
N PRO A 55 6.07 39.58 9.80
CA PRO A 55 4.98 38.96 10.58
C PRO A 55 4.19 40.03 11.43
N PRO A 56 3.67 39.86 12.68
CA PRO A 56 3.28 38.71 13.57
C PRO A 56 1.96 38.94 14.37
N ILE A 57 1.08 37.96 14.67
CA ILE A 57 0.04 38.15 15.73
C ILE A 57 -0.26 36.85 16.53
N PHE A 58 0.00 36.97 17.83
CA PHE A 58 -0.59 36.32 19.02
C PHE A 58 -0.34 34.85 19.39
N LYS A 59 0.43 34.75 20.48
CA LYS A 59 0.37 33.77 21.57
C LYS A 59 -1.06 33.35 21.92
N GLU A 60 -1.30 32.05 22.07
CA GLU A 60 -2.06 31.55 23.22
C GLU A 60 -1.60 30.13 23.55
N GLN A 61 -0.93 30.00 24.70
CA GLN A 61 -0.65 28.72 25.33
C GLN A 61 -1.97 28.14 25.82
N VAL A 62 -2.38 26.98 25.28
CA VAL A 62 -3.38 26.13 25.93
C VAL A 62 -2.79 24.74 26.09
N ARG A 63 -2.29 24.51 27.31
CA ARG A 63 -2.55 23.35 28.17
C ARG A 63 -2.50 21.95 27.53
N LEU A 64 -1.53 21.17 27.99
CA LEU A 64 -1.43 19.70 27.86
C LEU A 64 -2.69 18.99 28.39
N GLU A 65 -3.31 18.17 27.55
CA GLU A 65 -3.91 16.86 27.90
C GLU A 65 -3.55 15.86 26.77
N PRO A 66 -3.32 14.57 27.09
CA PRO A 66 -3.07 13.55 26.08
C PRO A 66 -4.42 13.03 25.60
N ASP A 67 -4.87 13.47 24.42
CA ASP A 67 -6.05 12.90 23.79
C ASP A 67 -5.58 11.86 22.75
N ASP A 68 -5.80 10.61 23.12
CA ASP A 68 -5.90 9.51 22.18
C ASP A 68 -7.08 9.76 21.24
N LEU A 69 -6.89 9.39 19.97
CA LEU A 69 -7.90 9.20 18.92
C LEU A 69 -8.26 10.44 18.06
N GLU A 70 -8.35 10.13 16.75
CA GLU A 70 -9.03 10.89 15.69
C GLU A 70 -8.21 11.96 14.95
N GLU A 71 -7.20 11.53 14.20
CA GLU A 71 -6.88 12.19 12.92
C GLU A 71 -7.91 11.76 11.86
N GLU A 72 -9.09 12.39 11.86
CA GLU A 72 -9.91 12.54 10.66
C GLU A 72 -9.56 13.86 9.95
N GLY A 73 -9.54 13.83 8.61
CA GLY A 73 -9.74 15.05 7.82
C GLY A 73 -8.55 15.60 7.05
N ARG A 74 -7.88 14.77 6.24
CA ARG A 74 -7.30 15.24 4.97
C ARG A 74 -7.69 14.28 3.86
N GLU A 75 -8.74 14.61 3.11
CA GLU A 75 -9.08 13.99 1.84
C GLU A 75 -8.06 14.41 0.77
N PRO A 76 -7.20 13.52 0.25
CA PRO A 76 -7.09 13.40 -1.19
C PRO A 76 -8.30 12.59 -1.67
N VAL A 77 -8.73 12.76 -2.92
CA VAL A 77 -9.65 11.83 -3.60
C VAL A 77 -9.19 10.40 -3.29
N SER A 78 -9.91 9.74 -2.39
CA SER A 78 -9.29 8.83 -1.44
C SER A 78 -9.07 7.49 -2.10
N LEU A 79 -7.95 6.83 -1.81
CA LEU A 79 -7.70 5.48 -2.27
C LEU A 79 -8.87 4.53 -1.94
N GLU A 80 -9.61 4.84 -0.87
CA GLU A 80 -10.86 4.18 -0.50
C GLU A 80 -11.94 4.29 -1.60
N ASP A 81 -12.14 5.46 -2.19
CA ASP A 81 -13.12 5.70 -3.26
C ASP A 81 -12.73 4.97 -4.55
N ALA A 82 -11.43 4.96 -4.88
CA ALA A 82 -10.91 4.19 -6.00
C ALA A 82 -11.14 2.69 -5.78
N LEU A 83 -10.95 2.20 -4.54
CA LEU A 83 -11.22 0.81 -4.17
C LEU A 83 -12.70 0.46 -4.34
N LEU A 84 -13.59 1.30 -3.83
CA LEU A 84 -15.04 1.12 -3.90
C LEU A 84 -15.52 1.11 -5.35
N LYS A 85 -14.98 1.99 -6.20
CA LYS A 85 -15.28 2.01 -7.62
C LYS A 85 -14.88 0.69 -8.30
N VAL A 86 -13.66 0.19 -8.04
CA VAL A 86 -13.20 -1.09 -8.60
C VAL A 86 -14.05 -2.26 -8.12
N ILE A 87 -14.45 -2.29 -6.86
CA ILE A 87 -15.30 -3.35 -6.29
C ILE A 87 -16.71 -3.29 -6.90
N ASN A 88 -17.22 -2.08 -7.18
CA ASN A 88 -18.49 -1.89 -7.86
C ASN A 88 -18.44 -2.33 -9.32
N ASP A 89 -17.35 -2.00 -10.03
CA ASP A 89 -17.15 -2.39 -11.43
C ASP A 89 -16.93 -3.91 -11.58
N LEU A 90 -16.31 -4.56 -10.58
CA LEU A 90 -15.98 -5.98 -10.58
C LEU A 90 -16.41 -6.67 -9.27
N PRO A 91 -17.71 -6.94 -9.08
CA PRO A 91 -18.19 -7.61 -7.88
C PRO A 91 -17.70 -9.06 -7.80
N GLY A 92 -17.24 -9.47 -6.62
CA GLY A 92 -16.75 -10.83 -6.36
C GLY A 92 -15.30 -11.07 -6.80
N LEU A 93 -14.55 -9.99 -7.08
CA LEU A 93 -13.12 -10.01 -7.33
C LEU A 93 -12.37 -10.62 -6.15
N LEU A 94 -11.31 -11.39 -6.43
CA LEU A 94 -10.45 -11.91 -5.37
C LEU A 94 -9.59 -10.78 -4.79
N GLN A 95 -9.40 -10.76 -3.48
CA GLN A 95 -8.57 -9.79 -2.78
C GLN A 95 -7.12 -9.77 -3.32
N THR A 96 -6.61 -10.93 -3.76
CA THR A 96 -5.30 -11.04 -4.42
C THR A 96 -5.25 -10.37 -5.78
N GLU A 97 -6.34 -10.39 -6.54
CA GLU A 97 -6.46 -9.72 -7.84
C GLU A 97 -6.63 -8.21 -7.63
N LEU A 98 -7.34 -7.81 -6.57
CA LEU A 98 -7.47 -6.41 -6.18
C LEU A 98 -6.10 -5.78 -5.89
N TYR A 99 -5.18 -6.50 -5.24
CA TYR A 99 -3.80 -6.01 -5.07
C TYR A 99 -3.02 -5.84 -6.37
N ALA A 100 -3.36 -6.59 -7.42
CA ALA A 100 -2.71 -6.43 -8.72
C ALA A 100 -3.16 -5.17 -9.47
N LEU A 101 -4.35 -4.65 -9.16
CA LEU A 101 -4.90 -3.43 -9.74
C LEU A 101 -4.30 -2.15 -9.10
N PHE A 102 -3.72 -2.27 -7.91
CA PHE A 102 -3.08 -1.18 -7.19
C PHE A 102 -1.59 -1.48 -6.91
N PRO A 103 -0.74 -1.60 -7.95
CA PRO A 103 0.66 -1.98 -7.79
C PRO A 103 1.51 -0.90 -7.09
N GLY A 104 1.08 0.36 -7.12
CA GLY A 104 1.76 1.49 -6.49
C GLY A 104 1.44 1.68 -5.00
N GLU A 105 0.60 0.82 -4.42
CA GLU A 105 0.10 0.99 -3.05
C GLU A 105 0.53 -0.15 -2.14
N GLU A 106 0.80 0.17 -0.88
CA GLU A 106 1.29 -0.84 0.07
C GLU A 106 0.18 -1.84 0.39
N ARG A 107 0.49 -3.15 0.26
CA ARG A 107 -0.47 -4.23 0.56
C ARG A 107 -1.08 -4.15 1.95
N LYS A 108 -0.29 -3.76 2.95
CA LYS A 108 -0.78 -3.58 4.33
C LYS A 108 -1.80 -2.45 4.43
N ARG A 109 -1.55 -1.34 3.73
CA ARG A 109 -2.46 -0.20 3.65
C ARG A 109 -3.78 -0.59 2.99
N LEU A 110 -3.72 -1.28 1.85
CA LEU A 110 -4.90 -1.83 1.16
C LEU A 110 -5.68 -2.81 2.05
N GLN A 111 -4.98 -3.68 2.77
CA GLN A 111 -5.61 -4.63 3.69
C GLN A 111 -6.29 -3.91 4.87
N ALA A 112 -5.67 -2.88 5.44
CA ALA A 112 -6.24 -2.09 6.52
C ALA A 112 -7.54 -1.39 6.07
N ILE A 113 -7.53 -0.81 4.86
CA ILE A 113 -8.69 -0.16 4.27
C ILE A 113 -9.81 -1.16 3.99
N LEU A 114 -9.50 -2.32 3.39
CA LEU A 114 -10.49 -3.38 3.19
C LEU A 114 -11.10 -3.89 4.50
N LEU A 115 -10.31 -3.95 5.59
CA LEU A 115 -10.83 -4.31 6.91
C LEU A 115 -11.73 -3.22 7.48
N ARG A 116 -11.38 -1.94 7.28
CA ARG A 116 -12.19 -0.79 7.69
C ARG A 116 -13.53 -0.77 6.94
N LEU A 117 -13.50 -0.87 5.61
CA LEU A 117 -14.71 -0.86 4.77
C LEU A 117 -15.66 -2.04 5.07
N ASP A 118 -15.12 -3.20 5.46
CA ASP A 118 -15.89 -4.38 5.88
C ASP A 118 -16.54 -4.15 7.26
N ARG A 119 -15.84 -3.50 8.20
CA ARG A 119 -16.39 -3.08 9.49
C ARG A 119 -17.47 -2.00 9.34
N ASP A 120 -17.26 -1.07 8.42
CA ASP A 120 -18.20 0.01 8.09
C ASP A 120 -19.42 -0.51 7.30
N GLY A 121 -19.42 -1.80 6.92
CA GLY A 121 -20.51 -2.43 6.18
C GLY A 121 -20.68 -1.89 4.75
N LYS A 122 -19.63 -1.29 4.16
CA LYS A 122 -19.63 -0.83 2.75
C LYS A 122 -19.29 -1.97 1.78
N ILE A 123 -18.53 -2.94 2.24
CA ILE A 123 -18.17 -4.13 1.47
C ILE A 123 -18.42 -5.40 2.29
N ARG A 124 -18.57 -6.53 1.61
CA ARG A 124 -18.64 -7.85 2.20
C ARG A 124 -17.47 -8.70 1.72
N ARG A 125 -16.81 -9.37 2.66
CA ARG A 125 -15.71 -10.28 2.36
C ARG A 125 -16.10 -11.73 2.60
N GLU A 126 -16.16 -12.51 1.53
CA GLU A 126 -16.45 -13.94 1.60
C GLU A 126 -15.20 -14.78 1.43
N LYS A 127 -14.92 -15.68 2.38
CA LYS A 127 -13.76 -16.56 2.30
C LYS A 127 -13.96 -17.62 1.20
N LYS A 128 -13.07 -17.62 0.20
CA LYS A 128 -13.02 -18.63 -0.85
C LYS A 128 -11.64 -19.31 -0.87
N LYS A 129 -11.57 -20.52 -0.31
CA LYS A 129 -10.32 -21.28 -0.10
C LYS A 129 -9.31 -20.50 0.75
N SER A 130 -8.23 -20.00 0.14
CA SER A 130 -7.12 -19.27 0.76
C SER A 130 -7.19 -17.75 0.55
N SER A 131 -8.20 -17.24 -0.16
CA SER A 131 -8.38 -15.81 -0.44
C SER A 131 -9.81 -15.38 -0.11
N TYR A 132 -10.06 -14.08 -0.14
CA TYR A 132 -11.40 -13.50 0.06
C TYR A 132 -11.91 -12.94 -1.25
N ARG A 133 -13.20 -13.13 -1.51
CA ARG A 133 -13.93 -12.37 -2.52
C ARG A 133 -14.51 -11.14 -1.89
N VAL A 134 -14.44 -10.03 -2.61
CA VAL A 134 -14.94 -8.75 -2.13
C VAL A 134 -16.17 -8.38 -2.95
N PHE A 135 -17.25 -8.04 -2.25
CA PHE A 135 -18.51 -7.59 -2.83
C PHE A 135 -18.87 -6.23 -2.24
N LEU A 136 -19.65 -5.45 -2.98
CA LEU A 136 -20.33 -4.30 -2.40
C LEU A 136 -21.45 -4.80 -1.47
N ALA A 137 -21.64 -4.16 -0.32
CA ALA A 137 -22.53 -4.64 0.75
C ALA A 137 -24.02 -4.36 0.52
#